data_AF-A0A952NIR4-F1
#
_entry.id   AF-A0A952NIR4-F1
#
_cell.length_a   1.000
_cell.length_b   1.000
_cell.length_c   1.000
_cell.angle_alpha   90.00
_cell.angle_beta   90.00
_cell.angle_gamma   90.00
#
_symmetry.space_group_name_H-M   'P 1'
#
loop_
_entity.id
_entity.type
_entity.pdbx_description
1 polymer ?
#
loop_
_entity_poly.entity_id
_entity_poly.type
_entity_poly.pdbx_seq_one_letter_code
_entity_poly.pdbx_strand_id
1 'polypeptide(L)'
;MKQVFFVLIALFSLPSLALERAPDARPTKDDSRSRFEGRYEVPVPAGEEELQPFASFPLTNISRRVRGDVARIEYDLPLELTGVPNTIELSSQADASGAFRQWSGPLGTATCADNACNVAYKDLQIDMAAIEARLVGQGLPATEIEMRLRLAGHFRDDPHGRVIGERQIEDRRQEHRTK
;
A
#
# COMPACT_ATOMS: atom_id res chain seq x y z
N MET A 1 18.84 -5.78 50.86
CA MET A 1 18.64 -7.24 50.94
C MET A 1 18.97 -7.84 49.58
N LYS A 2 19.99 -8.71 49.49
CA LYS A 2 20.51 -9.28 48.24
C LYS A 2 19.75 -10.58 47.92
N GLN A 3 19.03 -10.64 46.81
CA GLN A 3 18.47 -11.88 46.29
C GLN A 3 19.43 -12.48 45.26
N VAL A 4 19.87 -13.70 45.53
CA VAL A 4 20.74 -14.53 44.68
C VAL A 4 19.82 -15.51 43.96
N PHE A 5 19.77 -15.46 42.63
CA PHE A 5 19.03 -16.43 41.82
C PHE A 5 19.98 -17.53 41.31
N PHE A 6 19.65 -18.77 41.67
CA PHE A 6 20.26 -19.99 41.17
C PHE A 6 19.80 -20.25 39.73
N VAL A 7 20.75 -20.45 38.82
CA VAL A 7 20.49 -20.86 37.44
C VAL A 7 20.54 -22.39 37.36
N LEU A 8 19.39 -23.02 37.11
CA LEU A 8 19.28 -24.46 36.83
C LEU A 8 19.41 -24.67 35.32
N ILE A 9 20.52 -25.24 34.86
CA ILE A 9 20.74 -25.60 33.46
C ILE A 9 20.17 -27.01 33.24
N ALA A 10 19.00 -27.09 32.62
CA ALA A 10 18.41 -28.36 32.17
C ALA A 10 18.93 -28.70 30.76
N LEU A 11 19.76 -29.74 30.67
CA LEU A 11 20.21 -30.35 29.43
C LEU A 11 19.08 -31.20 28.83
N PHE A 12 18.34 -30.64 27.88
CA PHE A 12 17.37 -31.40 27.09
C PHE A 12 18.05 -32.05 25.88
N SER A 13 17.99 -33.38 25.85
CA SER A 13 18.34 -34.22 24.70
C SER A 13 17.38 -33.95 23.54
N LEU A 14 17.88 -33.38 22.44
CA LEU A 14 17.10 -33.10 21.24
C LEU A 14 16.90 -34.39 20.43
N PRO A 15 15.65 -34.77 20.08
CA PRO A 15 15.40 -35.86 19.14
C PRO A 15 15.82 -35.43 17.73
N SER A 16 16.53 -36.30 17.02
CA SER A 16 16.85 -36.16 15.60
C SER A 16 15.57 -36.03 14.77
N LEU A 17 15.24 -34.81 14.37
CA LEU A 17 14.19 -34.54 13.41
C LEU A 17 14.65 -35.00 12.03
N ALA A 18 14.04 -36.07 11.53
CA ALA A 18 14.15 -36.48 10.15
C ALA A 18 13.63 -35.33 9.26
N LEU A 19 14.51 -34.80 8.42
CA LEU A 19 14.22 -33.74 7.48
C LEU A 19 13.36 -34.32 6.34
N GLU A 20 12.04 -34.39 6.55
CA GLU A 20 11.08 -34.64 5.46
C GLU A 20 11.26 -33.53 4.43
N ARG A 21 11.83 -33.88 3.26
CA ARG A 21 11.90 -32.99 2.11
C ARG A 21 10.48 -32.57 1.75
N ALA A 22 10.15 -31.30 2.01
CA ALA A 22 8.91 -30.71 1.54
C ALA A 22 8.78 -30.95 0.02
N PRO A 23 7.59 -31.34 -0.45
CA PRO A 23 7.36 -31.60 -1.87
C PRO A 23 7.77 -30.38 -2.69
N ASP A 24 8.54 -30.62 -3.76
CA ASP A 24 8.96 -29.61 -4.75
C ASP A 24 7.73 -28.82 -5.22
N ALA A 25 7.53 -27.62 -4.65
CA ALA A 25 6.50 -26.70 -5.06
C ALA A 25 6.89 -26.13 -6.42
N ARG A 26 6.58 -26.90 -7.48
CA ARG A 26 6.70 -26.39 -8.85
C ARG A 26 5.89 -25.09 -8.91
N PRO A 27 6.45 -23.99 -9.46
CA PRO A 27 5.70 -22.76 -9.64
C PRO A 27 4.44 -23.10 -10.46
N THR A 28 3.27 -22.92 -9.84
CA THR A 28 2.02 -23.02 -10.57
C THR A 28 2.00 -21.91 -11.61
N LYS A 29 1.41 -22.17 -12.77
CA LYS A 29 1.41 -21.32 -13.97
C LYS A 29 0.78 -19.92 -13.77
N ASP A 30 0.45 -19.54 -12.54
CA ASP A 30 -0.33 -18.35 -12.19
C ASP A 30 0.37 -17.45 -11.15
N ASP A 31 1.71 -17.39 -11.16
CA ASP A 31 2.46 -16.30 -10.51
C ASP A 31 2.63 -15.18 -11.53
N SER A 32 1.72 -14.21 -11.51
CA SER A 32 1.81 -13.01 -12.34
C SER A 32 2.19 -11.80 -11.49
N ARG A 33 3.07 -10.97 -12.02
CA ARG A 33 3.42 -9.68 -11.44
C ARG A 33 3.18 -8.61 -12.48
N SER A 34 2.44 -7.58 -12.07
CA SER A 34 2.15 -6.42 -12.90
C SER A 34 2.49 -5.14 -12.14
N ARG A 35 2.82 -4.09 -12.88
CA ARG A 35 3.01 -2.74 -12.36
C ARG A 35 2.06 -1.80 -13.08
N PHE A 36 1.58 -0.80 -12.36
CA PHE A 36 0.63 0.17 -12.88
C PHE A 36 1.02 1.59 -12.48
N GLU A 37 0.72 2.51 -13.37
CA GLU A 37 0.54 3.92 -13.04
C GLU A 37 -0.94 4.15 -12.71
N GLY A 38 -1.20 5.13 -11.87
CA GLY A 38 -2.55 5.50 -11.50
C GLY A 38 -2.58 6.83 -10.77
N ARG A 39 -3.66 7.03 -10.03
CA ARG A 39 -3.82 8.20 -9.17
C ARG A 39 -4.59 7.86 -7.90
N TYR A 40 -4.40 8.72 -6.91
CA TYR A 40 -5.12 8.74 -5.65
C TYR A 40 -6.03 9.96 -5.63
N GLU A 41 -7.30 9.75 -5.32
CA GLU A 41 -8.30 10.82 -5.15
C GLU A 41 -8.71 10.90 -3.67
N VAL A 42 -8.55 12.08 -3.08
CA VAL A 42 -9.03 12.41 -1.73
C VAL A 42 -10.49 12.86 -1.84
N PRO A 43 -11.43 12.29 -1.07
CA PRO A 43 -12.80 12.77 -1.06
C PRO A 43 -12.89 14.18 -0.49
N VAL A 44 -13.57 15.06 -1.23
CA VAL A 44 -13.77 16.45 -0.82
C VAL A 44 -15.03 16.54 0.04
N PRO A 45 -14.95 17.12 1.25
CA PRO A 45 -16.13 17.35 2.08
C PRO A 45 -17.17 18.22 1.38
N ALA A 46 -18.45 17.98 1.68
CA ALA A 46 -19.54 18.79 1.13
C ALA A 46 -19.39 20.26 1.59
N GLY A 47 -19.54 21.21 0.66
CA GLY A 47 -19.37 22.64 0.93
C GLY A 47 -17.94 23.16 0.80
N GLU A 48 -16.98 22.31 0.42
CA GLU A 48 -15.59 22.69 0.11
C GLU A 48 -15.22 22.35 -1.35
N GLU A 49 -16.15 22.52 -2.28
CA GLU A 49 -15.98 22.14 -3.68
C GLU A 49 -14.79 22.85 -4.35
N GLU A 50 -14.32 23.97 -3.81
CA GLU A 50 -13.11 24.66 -4.26
C GLU A 50 -11.83 23.80 -4.12
N LEU A 51 -11.85 22.76 -3.28
CA LEU A 51 -10.72 21.84 -3.10
C LEU A 51 -10.62 20.78 -4.21
N GLN A 52 -11.69 20.55 -4.97
CA GLN A 52 -11.76 19.50 -5.99
C GLN A 52 -10.60 19.49 -7.01
N PRO A 53 -10.11 20.64 -7.52
CA PRO A 53 -8.98 20.67 -8.45
C PRO A 53 -7.65 20.15 -7.85
N PHE A 54 -7.54 20.12 -6.53
CA PHE A 54 -6.32 19.77 -5.80
C PHE A 54 -6.37 18.36 -5.19
N ALA A 55 -7.51 17.68 -5.28
CA ALA A 55 -7.81 16.42 -4.61
C ALA A 55 -7.25 15.17 -5.32
N SER A 56 -6.44 15.34 -6.37
CA SER A 56 -5.89 14.26 -7.18
C SER A 56 -4.36 14.25 -7.15
N PHE A 57 -3.78 13.07 -6.93
CA PHE A 57 -2.35 12.87 -6.78
C PHE A 57 -1.88 11.69 -7.63
N PRO A 58 -0.79 11.80 -8.40
CA PRO A 58 -0.29 10.68 -9.20
C PRO A 58 0.28 9.56 -8.32
N LEU A 59 0.07 8.32 -8.74
CA LEU A 59 0.69 7.11 -8.18
C LEU A 59 1.54 6.44 -9.26
N THR A 60 2.84 6.33 -9.03
CA THR A 60 3.79 5.88 -10.05
C THR A 60 4.26 4.44 -9.88
N ASN A 61 4.08 3.85 -8.70
CA ASN A 61 4.65 2.55 -8.34
C ASN A 61 3.62 1.59 -7.73
N ILE A 62 2.48 1.39 -8.40
CA ILE A 62 1.50 0.39 -7.94
C ILE A 62 1.97 -0.99 -8.43
N SER A 63 2.30 -1.90 -7.52
CA SER A 63 2.60 -3.29 -7.85
C SER A 63 1.44 -4.19 -7.47
N ARG A 64 1.06 -5.09 -8.39
CA ARG A 64 0.15 -6.19 -8.11
C ARG A 64 0.86 -7.51 -8.34
N ARG A 65 0.67 -8.45 -7.44
CA ARG A 65 1.11 -9.84 -7.61
C ARG A 65 -0.06 -10.77 -7.37
N VAL A 66 -0.25 -11.75 -8.25
CA VAL A 66 -1.22 -12.83 -8.07
C VAL A 66 -0.46 -14.14 -7.98
N ARG A 67 -0.81 -14.99 -7.03
CA ARG A 67 -0.28 -16.34 -6.86
C ARG A 67 -1.43 -17.29 -6.55
N GLY A 68 -1.94 -17.97 -7.56
CA GLY A 68 -3.19 -18.74 -7.44
C GLY A 68 -4.32 -17.83 -6.95
N ASP A 69 -5.03 -18.24 -5.90
CA ASP A 69 -6.21 -17.52 -5.39
C ASP A 69 -5.89 -16.34 -4.48
N VAL A 70 -4.62 -15.92 -4.37
CA VAL A 70 -4.21 -14.79 -3.54
C VAL A 70 -3.61 -13.69 -4.40
N ALA A 71 -4.15 -12.48 -4.28
CA ALA A 71 -3.57 -11.28 -4.86
C ALA A 71 -3.04 -10.35 -3.76
N ARG A 72 -1.94 -9.66 -4.05
CA ARG A 72 -1.36 -8.62 -3.21
C ARG A 72 -1.16 -7.35 -4.04
N ILE A 73 -1.50 -6.21 -3.48
CA ILE A 73 -1.26 -4.88 -4.02
C ILE A 73 -0.34 -4.12 -3.06
N GLU A 74 0.62 -3.40 -3.62
CA GLU A 74 1.58 -2.58 -2.89
C GLU A 74 1.74 -1.23 -3.59
N TYR A 75 1.70 -0.13 -2.85
CA TYR A 75 1.94 1.23 -3.36
C TYR A 75 2.30 2.17 -2.21
N ASP A 76 2.92 3.31 -2.53
CA ASP A 76 3.18 4.37 -1.56
C ASP A 76 2.11 5.46 -1.66
N LEU A 77 1.68 5.99 -0.51
CA LEU A 77 0.83 7.18 -0.49
C LEU A 77 1.62 8.43 -0.91
N PRO A 78 0.98 9.42 -1.57
CA PRO A 78 1.62 10.68 -1.94
C PRO A 78 2.21 11.38 -0.71
N LEU A 79 3.45 11.85 -0.84
CA LEU A 79 4.14 12.57 0.24
C LEU A 79 3.55 13.97 0.43
N GLU A 80 2.90 14.51 -0.60
CA GLU A 80 2.10 15.73 -0.54
C GLU A 80 0.86 15.60 0.37
N LEU A 81 0.48 14.36 0.72
CA LEU A 81 -0.68 14.08 1.56
C LEU A 81 -0.29 13.59 2.97
N THR A 82 0.89 12.98 3.10
CA THR A 82 1.34 12.33 4.35
C THR A 82 2.59 12.95 4.97
N GLY A 83 3.41 13.66 4.19
CA GLY A 83 4.67 14.26 4.66
C GLY A 83 5.81 13.27 4.84
N VAL A 84 5.49 12.01 5.17
CA VAL A 84 6.42 10.90 5.38
C VAL A 84 6.01 9.67 4.57
N PRO A 85 6.95 8.77 4.20
CA PRO A 85 6.62 7.58 3.43
C PRO A 85 5.64 6.65 4.18
N ASN A 86 4.56 6.29 3.52
CA ASN A 86 3.62 5.26 3.98
C ASN A 86 3.43 4.24 2.85
N THR A 87 3.99 3.04 3.02
CA THR A 87 3.82 1.93 2.08
C THR A 87 2.59 1.12 2.46
N ILE A 88 1.61 1.09 1.56
CA ILE A 88 0.38 0.35 1.73
C ILE A 88 0.54 -1.03 1.12
N GLU A 89 0.28 -2.06 1.92
CA GLU A 89 0.25 -3.45 1.48
C GLU A 89 -1.13 -4.04 1.75
N LEU A 90 -1.83 -4.48 0.72
CA LEU A 90 -3.13 -5.11 0.83
C LEU A 90 -3.12 -6.48 0.17
N SER A 91 -3.83 -7.44 0.74
CA SER A 91 -4.04 -8.77 0.17
C SER A 91 -5.53 -9.09 0.06
N SER A 92 -5.88 -9.88 -0.96
CA SER A 92 -7.23 -10.34 -1.23
C SER A 92 -7.20 -11.81 -1.65
N GLN A 93 -8.21 -12.56 -1.21
CA GLN A 93 -8.48 -13.90 -1.74
C GLN A 93 -9.53 -13.80 -2.84
N ALA A 94 -9.39 -14.61 -3.88
CA ALA A 94 -10.40 -14.71 -4.92
C ALA A 94 -11.74 -15.19 -4.33
N ASP A 95 -12.84 -14.54 -4.72
CA ASP A 95 -14.19 -14.98 -4.39
C ASP A 95 -14.62 -16.20 -5.23
N ALA A 96 -15.85 -16.69 -5.04
CA ALA A 96 -16.38 -17.83 -5.81
C ALA A 96 -16.46 -17.58 -7.33
N SER A 97 -16.36 -16.32 -7.78
CA SER A 97 -16.28 -15.94 -9.19
C SER A 97 -14.85 -15.78 -9.70
N GLY A 98 -13.85 -15.95 -8.85
CA GLY A 98 -12.45 -15.71 -9.15
C GLY A 98 -12.03 -14.22 -9.03
N ALA A 99 -12.90 -13.35 -8.51
CA ALA A 99 -12.64 -11.92 -8.43
C ALA A 99 -12.05 -11.50 -7.07
N PHE A 100 -11.18 -10.49 -7.08
CA PHE A 100 -10.53 -9.94 -5.89
C PHE A 100 -11.21 -8.64 -5.47
N ARG A 101 -12.29 -8.72 -4.69
CA ARG A 101 -13.13 -7.55 -4.35
C ARG A 101 -12.78 -6.90 -3.01
N GLN A 102 -12.50 -7.72 -2.00
CA GLN A 102 -12.24 -7.27 -0.63
C GLN A 102 -10.76 -7.44 -0.30
N TRP A 103 -10.12 -6.34 0.06
CA TRP A 103 -8.68 -6.26 0.30
C TRP A 103 -8.42 -5.80 1.73
N SER A 104 -7.40 -6.36 2.36
CA SER A 104 -7.04 -6.03 3.74
C SER A 104 -5.54 -6.10 3.96
N GLY A 105 -5.04 -5.29 4.90
CA GLY A 105 -3.64 -5.26 5.28
C GLY A 105 -3.43 -4.57 6.62
N PRO A 106 -2.16 -4.40 7.04
CA PRO A 106 -1.84 -3.81 8.33
C PRO A 106 -2.38 -2.39 8.50
N LEU A 107 -2.28 -1.56 7.45
CA LEU A 107 -2.61 -0.14 7.47
C LEU A 107 -3.99 0.19 6.90
N GLY A 108 -4.81 -0.79 6.53
CA GLY A 108 -6.13 -0.48 5.98
C GLY A 108 -6.87 -1.62 5.29
N THR A 109 -7.99 -1.24 4.68
CA THR A 109 -8.87 -2.11 3.89
C THR A 109 -9.26 -1.42 2.59
N ALA A 110 -9.65 -2.20 1.59
CA ALA A 110 -10.20 -1.66 0.36
C ALA A 110 -11.31 -2.54 -0.23
N THR A 111 -12.27 -1.89 -0.89
CA THR A 111 -13.21 -2.55 -1.79
C THR A 111 -12.92 -2.12 -3.22
N CYS A 112 -12.61 -3.08 -4.08
CA CYS A 112 -12.26 -2.82 -5.47
C CYS A 112 -13.35 -3.29 -6.44
N ALA A 113 -13.59 -2.47 -7.45
CA ALA A 113 -14.40 -2.78 -8.62
C ALA A 113 -13.65 -2.25 -9.86
N ASP A 114 -13.51 -3.10 -10.87
CA ASP A 114 -12.76 -2.82 -12.09
C ASP A 114 -11.31 -2.35 -11.78
N ASN A 115 -10.97 -1.13 -12.18
CA ASN A 115 -9.67 -0.50 -11.97
C ASN A 115 -9.64 0.49 -10.79
N ALA A 116 -10.71 0.55 -9.98
CA ALA A 116 -10.82 1.48 -8.87
C ALA A 116 -11.02 0.76 -7.53
N CYS A 117 -10.39 1.28 -6.48
CA CYS A 117 -10.51 0.78 -5.11
C CYS A 117 -10.84 1.93 -4.18
N ASN A 118 -11.95 1.81 -3.44
CA ASN A 118 -12.21 2.67 -2.29
C ASN A 118 -11.43 2.12 -1.11
N VAL A 119 -10.60 2.95 -0.50
CA VAL A 119 -9.65 2.58 0.55
C VAL A 119 -9.96 3.34 1.83
N ALA A 120 -9.78 2.67 2.96
CA ALA A 120 -9.83 3.27 4.28
C ALA A 120 -8.61 2.80 5.07
N TYR A 121 -7.85 3.75 5.60
CA TYR A 121 -6.60 3.49 6.29
C TYR A 121 -6.74 3.66 7.80
N LYS A 122 -5.73 3.16 8.51
CA LYS A 122 -5.55 3.35 9.95
C LYS A 122 -4.06 3.43 10.26
N ASP A 123 -3.74 4.03 11.40
CA ASP A 123 -2.38 4.07 11.95
C ASP A 123 -1.33 4.64 10.96
N LEU A 124 -1.76 5.53 10.05
CA LEU A 124 -0.85 6.23 9.14
C LEU A 124 0.00 7.24 9.90
N GLN A 125 1.26 7.38 9.48
CA GLN A 125 2.10 8.46 9.97
C GLN A 125 1.90 9.68 9.07
N ILE A 126 1.47 10.80 9.66
CA ILE A 126 1.20 12.04 8.94
C ILE A 126 1.94 13.19 9.63
N ASP A 127 2.81 13.86 8.88
CA ASP A 127 3.58 15.02 9.33
C ASP A 127 3.20 16.25 8.51
N MET A 128 2.32 17.08 9.07
CA MET A 128 1.82 18.29 8.41
C MET A 128 2.92 19.31 8.10
N ALA A 129 3.95 19.40 8.95
CA ALA A 129 5.06 20.34 8.72
C ALA A 129 5.93 19.87 7.54
N ALA A 130 6.15 18.56 7.42
CA ALA A 130 6.83 17.97 6.27
C ALA A 130 6.02 18.13 4.96
N ILE A 131 4.69 18.05 5.03
CA ILE A 131 3.81 18.34 3.88
C ILE A 131 3.99 19.78 3.42
N GLU A 132 3.86 20.75 4.33
CA GLU A 132 4.02 22.17 4.00
C GLU A 132 5.40 22.46 3.40
N ALA A 133 6.46 22.00 4.05
CA ALA A 133 7.83 22.18 3.56
C ALA A 133 8.03 21.59 2.15
N ARG A 134 7.41 20.45 1.86
CA ARG A 134 7.44 19.82 0.54
C ARG A 134 6.71 20.65 -0.52
N LEU A 135 5.49 21.08 -0.22
CA LEU A 135 4.68 21.88 -1.15
C LEU A 135 5.35 23.23 -1.46
N VAL A 136 5.95 23.88 -0.44
CA VAL A 136 6.78 25.09 -0.61
C VAL A 136 8.02 24.78 -1.45
N GLY A 137 8.71 23.67 -1.18
CA GLY A 137 9.90 23.25 -1.92
C GLY A 137 9.64 22.93 -3.40
N GLN A 138 8.40 22.59 -3.76
CA GLN A 138 7.96 22.42 -5.15
C GLN A 138 7.71 23.74 -5.89
N GLY A 139 7.73 24.88 -5.18
CA GLY A 139 7.49 26.20 -5.77
C GLY A 139 6.04 26.43 -6.19
N LEU A 140 5.08 25.74 -5.55
CA LEU A 140 3.66 25.92 -5.83
C LEU A 140 3.17 27.31 -5.41
N PRO A 141 2.13 27.86 -6.06
CA PRO A 141 1.50 29.10 -5.62
C PRO A 141 0.98 28.99 -4.17
N ALA A 142 1.11 30.05 -3.38
CA ALA A 142 0.67 30.07 -1.97
C ALA A 142 -0.79 29.63 -1.79
N THR A 143 -1.68 30.01 -2.70
CA THR A 143 -3.08 29.60 -2.69
C THR A 143 -3.25 28.09 -2.91
N GLU A 144 -2.48 27.46 -3.80
CA GLU A 144 -2.52 26.01 -4.00
C GLU A 144 -1.96 25.26 -2.78
N ILE A 145 -0.88 25.77 -2.18
CA ILE A 145 -0.31 25.21 -0.95
C ILE A 145 -1.37 25.19 0.16
N GLU A 146 -2.08 26.30 0.36
CA GLU A 146 -3.17 26.40 1.34
C GLU A 146 -4.26 25.34 1.09
N MET A 147 -4.73 25.20 -0.15
CA MET A 147 -5.78 24.22 -0.49
C MET A 147 -5.32 22.78 -0.29
N ARG A 148 -4.07 22.46 -0.67
CA ARG A 148 -3.50 21.12 -0.45
C ARG A 148 -3.29 20.82 1.04
N LEU A 149 -2.90 21.81 1.83
CA LEU A 149 -2.79 21.66 3.29
C LEU A 149 -4.16 21.43 3.94
N ARG A 150 -5.22 22.11 3.47
CA ARG A 150 -6.60 21.85 3.90
C ARG A 150 -7.01 20.40 3.59
N LEU A 151 -6.77 19.93 2.36
CA LEU A 151 -7.02 18.54 1.97
C LEU A 151 -6.24 17.53 2.83
N ALA A 152 -4.97 17.79 3.09
CA ALA A 152 -4.15 16.95 3.96
C ALA A 152 -4.68 16.94 5.41
N GLY A 153 -5.21 18.07 5.89
CA GLY A 153 -5.91 18.16 7.17
C GLY A 153 -7.13 17.23 7.23
N HIS A 154 -8.01 17.31 6.23
CA HIS A 154 -9.17 16.42 6.11
C HIS A 154 -8.76 14.94 6.04
N PHE A 155 -7.76 14.62 5.23
CA PHE A 155 -7.24 13.25 5.11
C PHE A 155 -6.62 12.74 6.41
N ARG A 156 -5.96 13.60 7.20
CA ARG A 156 -5.42 13.20 8.50
C ARG A 156 -6.52 12.80 9.48
N ASP A 157 -7.62 13.52 9.47
CA ASP A 157 -8.72 13.32 10.41
C ASP A 157 -9.59 12.12 9.99
N ASP A 158 -9.73 11.86 8.69
CA ASP A 158 -10.42 10.69 8.12
C ASP A 158 -9.66 10.12 6.90
N PRO A 159 -8.67 9.22 7.11
CA PRO A 159 -7.76 8.78 6.05
C PRO A 159 -8.41 7.74 5.15
N HIS A 160 -9.18 8.22 4.17
CA HIS A 160 -9.81 7.40 3.15
C HIS A 160 -9.69 8.05 1.76
N GLY A 161 -10.04 7.28 0.73
CA GLY A 161 -10.11 7.80 -0.63
C GLY A 161 -10.22 6.73 -1.68
N ARG A 162 -9.75 7.04 -2.89
CA ARG A 162 -9.92 6.18 -4.05
C ARG A 162 -8.62 6.06 -4.86
N VAL A 163 -8.17 4.82 -5.02
CA VAL A 163 -7.04 4.47 -5.90
C VAL A 163 -7.61 4.08 -7.26
N ILE A 164 -7.11 4.67 -8.34
CA ILE A 164 -7.52 4.35 -9.71
C ILE A 164 -6.28 3.94 -10.51
N GLY A 165 -6.26 2.70 -11.00
CA GLY A 165 -5.23 2.23 -11.93
C GLY A 165 -5.54 2.70 -13.34
N GLU A 166 -4.60 3.36 -14.00
CA GLU A 166 -4.82 3.96 -15.33
C GLU A 166 -4.13 3.15 -16.44
N ARG A 167 -2.89 2.73 -16.22
CA ARG A 167 -2.09 2.07 -17.26
C ARG A 167 -1.22 0.97 -16.67
N GLN A 168 -1.26 -0.20 -17.28
CA GLN A 168 -0.28 -1.25 -17.00
C GLN A 168 1.07 -0.89 -17.63
N ILE A 169 2.12 -0.86 -16.81
CA ILE A 169 3.48 -0.74 -17.30
C ILE A 169 3.90 -2.14 -17.78
N GLU A 170 3.91 -2.36 -19.09
CA GLU A 170 4.44 -3.59 -19.67
C GLU A 170 5.90 -3.76 -19.27
N ASP A 171 6.20 -4.90 -18.64
CA ASP A 171 7.54 -5.24 -18.18
C ASP A 171 8.39 -5.60 -19.41
N ARG A 172 8.95 -4.58 -20.11
CA ARG A 172 9.77 -4.74 -21.33
C ARG A 172 11.01 -5.64 -21.18
N ARG A 173 11.26 -6.21 -20.00
CA ARG A 173 12.40 -7.09 -19.73
C ARG A 173 12.32 -8.49 -20.36
N GLN A 174 11.21 -8.87 -21.01
CA GLN A 174 11.12 -10.19 -21.66
C GLN A 174 11.80 -10.27 -23.05
N GLU A 175 12.16 -9.16 -23.70
CA GLU A 175 12.70 -9.20 -25.07
C GLU A 175 14.19 -9.57 -25.20
N HIS A 176 14.95 -9.67 -24.09
CA HIS A 176 16.40 -9.89 -24.15
C HIS A 176 16.88 -11.31 -23.76
N ARG A 177 15.98 -12.30 -23.65
CA ARG A 177 16.37 -13.69 -23.25
C ARG A 177 16.42 -14.73 -24.38
N THR A 178 16.26 -14.33 -25.64
CA THR A 178 16.43 -15.23 -26.80
C THR A 178 17.42 -14.65 -27.80
N LYS A 179 18.71 -14.74 -27.50
CA LYS A 179 19.78 -14.83 -28.51
C LYS A 179 20.89 -15.72 -27.98
#